data_AF-A0A958JFE4-F1
#
_entry.id   AF-A0A958JFE4-F1
#
_cell.length_a   1.000
_cell.length_b   1.000
_cell.length_c   1.000
_cell.angle_alpha   90.00
_cell.angle_beta   90.00
_cell.angle_gamma   90.00
#
_symmetry.space_group_name_H-M   'P 1'
#
loop_
_entity.id
_entity.type
_entity.pdbx_description
1 polymer ?
#
loop_
_entity_poly.entity_id
_entity_poly.type
_entity_poly.pdbx_seq_one_letter_code
_entity_poly.pdbx_strand_id
1 'polypeptide(L)'
;MKRRLLALVTFLLIGTSSCVHTPIAVAPASEQEQIPHPKFVAKDLSQQNAWPSYSQIRVYRLVDTCEVPNCPLMWHVVVSGDRSPREIIYGGLPSFGAMTIVAPHDLQRGARYELRLDRAENTPVTGEGAVRFEVDDEGKITQIESLESQ
;
A
#
# COMPACT_ATOMS: atom_id res chain seq x y z
N MET A 1 19.35 63.93 -14.33
CA MET A 1 19.37 62.73 -13.45
C MET A 1 17.99 62.08 -13.45
N LYS A 2 17.79 60.97 -14.20
CA LYS A 2 16.58 60.13 -14.08
C LYS A 2 17.02 58.66 -14.09
N ARG A 3 16.77 58.01 -12.96
CA ARG A 3 17.22 56.66 -12.58
C ARG A 3 16.54 55.62 -13.47
N ARG A 4 17.32 54.76 -14.14
CA ARG A 4 16.81 53.55 -14.78
C ARG A 4 16.69 52.48 -13.69
N LEU A 5 15.47 52.11 -13.31
CA LEU A 5 15.22 50.93 -12.49
C LEU A 5 15.29 49.71 -13.41
N LEU A 6 16.40 48.97 -13.34
CA LEU A 6 16.45 47.59 -13.82
C LEU A 6 15.57 46.76 -12.88
N ALA A 7 14.43 46.29 -13.37
CA ALA A 7 13.66 45.26 -12.69
C ALA A 7 14.34 43.91 -12.96
N LEU A 8 15.09 43.44 -11.97
CA LEU A 8 15.71 42.12 -11.92
C LEU A 8 14.60 41.09 -11.66
N VAL A 9 14.03 40.50 -12.71
CA VAL A 9 13.10 39.36 -12.57
C VAL A 9 13.89 38.19 -11.99
N THR A 10 13.78 38.01 -10.69
CA THR A 10 14.46 36.94 -9.96
C THR A 10 13.64 35.67 -10.16
N PHE A 11 14.18 34.73 -10.93
CA PHE A 11 13.71 33.37 -11.09
C PHE A 11 13.62 32.71 -9.69
N LEU A 12 12.42 32.55 -9.15
CA LEU A 12 12.17 31.66 -8.03
C LEU A 12 11.62 30.35 -8.58
N LEU A 13 12.53 29.50 -9.07
CA LEU A 13 12.26 28.08 -9.28
C LEU A 13 12.12 27.44 -7.90
N ILE A 14 10.91 27.47 -7.35
CA ILE A 14 10.54 26.63 -6.22
C ILE A 14 10.57 25.21 -6.76
N GLY A 15 11.70 24.53 -6.58
CA GLY A 15 11.82 23.10 -6.81
C GLY A 15 10.84 22.40 -5.90
N THR A 16 9.70 21.99 -6.43
CA THR A 16 8.85 21.00 -5.80
C THR A 16 9.69 19.73 -5.73
N SER A 17 10.23 19.41 -4.56
CA SER A 17 10.78 18.09 -4.29
C SER A 17 9.63 17.10 -4.47
N SER A 18 9.49 16.56 -5.68
CA SER A 18 8.55 15.48 -5.95
C SER A 18 8.94 14.35 -5.01
N CYS A 19 8.06 14.02 -4.06
CA CYS A 19 8.21 12.81 -3.27
C CYS A 19 8.31 11.64 -4.26
N VAL A 20 9.49 11.06 -4.40
CA VAL A 20 9.70 9.90 -5.24
C VAL A 20 9.15 8.70 -4.46
N HIS A 21 7.91 8.32 -4.77
CA HIS A 21 7.34 7.08 -4.27
C HIS A 21 7.86 5.92 -5.10
N THR A 22 8.19 4.81 -4.43
CA THR A 22 8.61 3.58 -5.12
C THR A 22 7.35 2.73 -5.38
N PRO A 23 6.91 2.57 -6.64
CA PRO A 23 5.68 1.83 -6.89
C PRO A 23 5.85 0.34 -6.56
N ILE A 24 4.91 -0.20 -5.79
CA ILE A 24 4.84 -1.61 -5.42
C ILE A 24 3.61 -2.23 -6.07
N ALA A 25 3.80 -3.27 -6.88
CA ALA A 25 2.71 -4.12 -7.33
C ALA A 25 2.31 -5.08 -6.20
N VAL A 26 1.00 -5.23 -6.00
CA VAL A 26 0.43 -6.21 -5.09
C VAL A 26 -0.63 -7.01 -5.82
N ALA A 27 -0.63 -8.34 -5.64
CA ALA A 27 -1.60 -9.24 -6.22
C ALA A 27 -1.79 -10.47 -5.33
N PRO A 28 -2.93 -11.20 -5.44
CA PRO A 28 -3.03 -12.55 -4.88
C PRO A 28 -1.86 -13.43 -5.35
N ALA A 29 -1.35 -14.29 -4.49
CA ALA A 29 -0.18 -15.12 -4.82
C ALA A 29 -0.48 -16.18 -5.90
N SER A 30 -1.75 -16.53 -6.07
CA SER A 30 -2.23 -17.45 -7.10
C SER A 30 -3.70 -17.18 -7.43
N GLU A 31 -4.19 -17.80 -8.50
CA GLU A 31 -5.62 -17.83 -8.82
C GLU A 31 -6.42 -18.79 -7.92
N GLN A 32 -5.83 -19.33 -6.84
CA GLN A 32 -6.45 -20.31 -5.94
C GLN A 32 -6.47 -19.83 -4.48
N GLU A 33 -6.08 -18.58 -4.23
CA GLU A 33 -6.12 -18.00 -2.89
C GLU A 33 -7.55 -18.00 -2.34
N GLN A 34 -7.70 -18.37 -1.07
CA GLN A 34 -8.99 -18.53 -0.42
C GLN A 34 -8.93 -18.11 1.05
N ILE A 35 -10.08 -17.72 1.60
CA ILE A 35 -10.24 -17.48 3.03
C ILE A 35 -10.04 -18.80 3.82
N PRO A 36 -9.60 -18.75 5.09
CA PRO A 36 -9.45 -17.56 5.96
C PRO A 36 -8.13 -16.78 5.79
N HIS A 37 -7.10 -17.36 5.18
CA HIS A 37 -5.74 -16.80 5.17
C HIS A 37 -5.16 -16.68 3.75
N PRO A 38 -5.77 -15.88 2.85
CA PRO A 38 -5.24 -15.70 1.52
C PRO A 38 -3.85 -15.06 1.55
N LYS A 39 -3.02 -15.44 0.59
CA LYS A 39 -1.67 -14.93 0.39
C LYS A 39 -1.64 -13.89 -0.73
N PHE A 40 -0.86 -12.84 -0.53
CA PHE A 40 -0.55 -11.81 -1.52
C PHE A 40 0.95 -11.72 -1.74
N VAL A 41 1.35 -11.32 -2.93
CA VAL A 41 2.75 -11.06 -3.30
C VAL A 41 2.93 -9.58 -3.57
N ALA A 42 3.95 -8.99 -2.93
CA ALA A 42 4.40 -7.63 -3.12
C ALA A 42 5.70 -7.61 -3.92
N LYS A 43 5.74 -6.79 -4.97
CA LYS A 43 6.91 -6.66 -5.86
C LYS A 43 7.23 -5.18 -6.11
N ASP A 44 8.48 -4.82 -5.89
CA ASP A 44 9.02 -3.53 -6.29
C ASP A 44 9.06 -3.43 -7.84
N LEU A 45 8.46 -2.38 -8.40
CA LEU A 45 8.42 -2.14 -9.84
C LEU A 45 9.57 -1.25 -10.34
N SER A 46 10.34 -0.60 -9.47
CA SER A 46 11.43 0.30 -9.84
C SER A 46 12.67 -0.44 -10.33
N GLN A 47 12.92 -1.65 -9.81
CA GLN A 47 14.12 -2.43 -10.13
C GLN A 47 13.81 -3.93 -10.22
N GLN A 48 14.39 -4.58 -11.21
CA GLN A 48 14.25 -6.03 -11.40
C GLN A 48 14.88 -6.77 -10.21
N ASN A 49 14.08 -7.61 -9.53
CA ASN A 49 14.45 -8.41 -8.36
C ASN A 49 14.70 -7.64 -7.06
N ALA A 50 14.38 -6.35 -6.99
CA ALA A 50 14.44 -5.60 -5.73
C ALA A 50 13.46 -6.16 -4.69
N TRP A 51 13.79 -5.98 -3.41
CA TRP A 51 12.86 -6.23 -2.33
C TRP A 51 11.90 -5.04 -2.21
N PRO A 52 10.59 -5.27 -2.04
CA PRO A 52 9.66 -4.17 -1.79
C PRO A 52 10.04 -3.47 -0.49
N SER A 53 9.80 -2.16 -0.42
CA SER A 53 10.15 -1.33 0.73
C SER A 53 8.94 -0.51 1.19
N TYR A 54 8.22 -1.02 2.18
CA TYR A 54 7.06 -0.42 2.85
C TYR A 54 7.11 -0.74 4.36
N SER A 55 6.36 -0.01 5.18
CA SER A 55 6.37 -0.20 6.65
C SER A 55 5.00 -0.46 7.26
N GLN A 56 3.94 -0.47 6.45
CA GLN A 56 2.59 -0.79 6.89
C GLN A 56 1.88 -1.73 5.89
N ILE A 57 1.08 -2.63 6.45
CA ILE A 57 0.11 -3.46 5.74
C ILE A 57 -1.25 -3.14 6.33
N ARG A 58 -2.18 -2.67 5.50
CA ARG A 58 -3.53 -2.27 5.93
C ARG A 58 -4.56 -2.91 5.02
N VAL A 59 -5.60 -3.51 5.59
CA VAL A 59 -6.71 -4.08 4.84
C VAL A 59 -8.00 -3.40 5.26
N TYR A 60 -8.68 -2.80 4.29
CA TYR A 60 -9.96 -2.13 4.50
C TYR A 60 -11.08 -2.92 3.84
N ARG A 61 -12.25 -2.95 4.46
CA ARG A 61 -13.47 -3.44 3.81
C ARG A 61 -14.12 -2.30 3.04
N LEU A 62 -14.39 -2.51 1.76
CA LEU A 62 -15.07 -1.53 0.93
C LEU A 62 -16.58 -1.70 1.08
N VAL A 63 -17.25 -0.74 1.71
CA VAL A 63 -18.70 -0.71 1.93
C VAL A 63 -19.30 0.56 1.33
N ASP A 64 -20.39 0.41 0.58
CA ASP A 64 -21.18 1.51 0.02
C ASP A 64 -20.34 2.62 -0.63
N THR A 65 -20.43 3.85 -0.10
CA THR A 65 -19.74 5.06 -0.56
C THR A 65 -18.48 5.37 0.25
N CYS A 66 -17.93 4.41 1.01
CA CYS A 66 -16.72 4.66 1.77
C CYS A 66 -15.51 4.78 0.84
N GLU A 67 -14.61 5.72 1.14
CA GLU A 67 -13.32 5.86 0.49
C GLU A 67 -12.22 5.59 1.52
N VAL A 68 -11.22 4.79 1.14
CA VAL A 68 -10.03 4.55 1.94
C VAL A 68 -9.32 5.90 2.18
N PRO A 69 -8.88 6.21 3.42
CA PRO A 69 -8.76 5.30 4.58
C PRO A 69 -9.96 5.33 5.56
N ASN A 70 -11.10 5.90 5.18
CA ASN A 70 -12.27 6.04 6.06
C ASN A 70 -13.17 4.79 6.10
N CYS A 71 -12.87 3.79 5.26
CA CYS A 71 -13.53 2.49 5.28
C CYS A 71 -13.18 1.69 6.55
N PRO A 72 -14.01 0.72 6.98
CA PRO A 72 -13.69 -0.16 8.11
C PRO A 72 -12.33 -0.86 7.94
N LEU A 73 -11.43 -0.65 8.90
CA LEU A 73 -10.11 -1.26 8.95
C LEU A 73 -10.21 -2.68 9.52
N MET A 74 -9.87 -3.67 8.70
CA MET A 74 -10.01 -5.11 8.99
C MET A 74 -8.73 -5.72 9.53
N TRP A 75 -7.57 -5.16 9.18
CA TRP A 75 -6.27 -5.63 9.63
C TRP A 75 -5.22 -4.54 9.45
N HIS A 76 -4.34 -4.37 10.42
CA HIS A 76 -3.23 -3.42 10.33
C HIS A 76 -1.98 -3.96 11.03
N VAL A 77 -0.90 -4.08 10.28
CA VAL A 77 0.43 -4.46 10.76
C VAL A 77 1.43 -3.38 10.39
N VAL A 78 2.29 -3.04 11.34
CA VAL A 78 3.52 -2.30 11.08
C VAL A 78 4.64 -3.30 10.91
N VAL A 79 5.40 -3.19 9.82
CA VAL A 79 6.62 -3.95 9.57
C VAL A 79 7.82 -3.02 9.66
N SER A 80 8.95 -3.55 10.10
CA SER A 80 10.17 -2.78 10.23
C SER A 80 10.61 -2.29 8.86
N GLY A 81 10.89 -0.99 8.74
CA GLY A 81 11.24 -0.36 7.46
C GLY A 81 12.54 -0.88 6.83
N ASP A 82 13.37 -1.62 7.58
CA ASP A 82 14.56 -2.31 7.05
C ASP A 82 14.22 -3.61 6.30
N ARG A 83 13.04 -4.19 6.52
CA ARG A 83 12.61 -5.47 5.93
C ARG A 83 11.10 -5.49 5.72
N SER A 84 10.67 -5.43 4.46
CA SER A 84 9.27 -5.62 4.09
C SER A 84 9.06 -7.01 3.49
N PRO A 85 7.99 -7.73 3.88
CA PRO A 85 7.75 -9.05 3.35
C PRO A 85 7.38 -9.00 1.86
N ARG A 86 7.85 -9.98 1.09
CA ARG A 86 7.39 -10.22 -0.28
C ARG A 86 6.07 -10.99 -0.31
N GLU A 87 5.90 -11.91 0.63
CA GLU A 87 4.67 -12.69 0.79
C GLU A 87 3.93 -12.21 2.03
N ILE A 88 2.66 -11.88 1.86
CA ILE A 88 1.78 -11.39 2.90
C ILE A 88 0.67 -12.42 3.07
N ILE A 89 0.56 -13.02 4.25
CA ILE A 89 -0.54 -13.92 4.58
C ILE A 89 -1.52 -13.12 5.42
N TYR A 90 -2.78 -13.02 5.01
CA TYR A 90 -3.78 -12.26 5.76
C TYR A 90 -3.92 -12.79 7.19
N GLY A 91 -3.74 -11.87 8.16
CA GLY A 91 -3.74 -12.19 9.59
C GLY A 91 -2.46 -12.86 10.11
N GLY A 92 -1.51 -13.18 9.24
CA GLY A 92 -0.19 -13.68 9.61
C GLY A 92 0.80 -12.56 9.89
N LEU A 93 1.68 -12.77 10.88
CA LEU A 93 2.79 -11.85 11.13
C LEU A 93 4.07 -12.33 10.42
N PRO A 94 4.80 -11.44 9.73
CA PRO A 94 6.14 -11.73 9.23
C PRO A 94 7.08 -12.17 10.37
N SER A 95 8.05 -13.02 10.06
CA SER A 95 8.99 -13.57 11.05
C SER A 95 10.00 -12.55 11.59
N PHE A 96 10.01 -11.33 11.07
CA PHE A 96 10.95 -10.27 11.41
C PHE A 96 10.20 -8.97 11.71
N GLY A 97 10.61 -8.29 12.79
CA GLY A 97 10.33 -6.88 13.07
C GLY A 97 8.91 -6.41 12.73
N ALA A 98 7.87 -7.14 13.13
CA ALA A 98 6.49 -6.79 12.82
C ALA A 98 5.62 -6.73 14.07
N MET A 99 4.61 -5.86 14.05
CA MET A 99 3.68 -5.65 15.14
C MET A 99 2.27 -5.43 14.61
N THR A 100 1.31 -6.16 15.18
CA THR A 100 -0.11 -5.96 14.90
C THR A 100 -0.61 -4.71 15.64
N ILE A 101 -1.22 -3.77 14.90
CA ILE A 101 -1.93 -2.61 15.45
C ILE A 101 -3.42 -2.90 15.56
N VAL A 102 -3.99 -3.55 14.53
CA VAL A 102 -5.38 -4.02 14.50
C VAL A 102 -5.37 -5.50 14.14
N ALA A 103 -5.93 -6.33 15.02
CA ALA A 103 -6.06 -7.77 14.81
C ALA A 103 -6.91 -8.07 13.56
N PRO A 104 -6.63 -9.17 12.84
CA PRO A 104 -7.40 -9.52 11.64
C PRO A 104 -8.84 -9.88 12.01
N HIS A 105 -9.78 -9.30 11.30
CA HIS A 105 -11.19 -9.69 11.32
C HIS A 105 -11.47 -10.72 10.21
N ASP A 106 -12.48 -11.56 10.38
CA ASP A 106 -12.82 -12.53 9.34
C ASP A 106 -13.22 -11.85 8.02
N LEU A 107 -12.62 -12.31 6.93
CA LEU A 107 -13.03 -11.94 5.58
C LEU A 107 -14.37 -12.64 5.26
N GLN A 108 -15.31 -11.89 4.70
CA GLN A 108 -16.67 -12.34 4.43
C GLN A 108 -16.83 -12.60 2.92
N ARG A 109 -17.53 -13.69 2.59
CA ARG A 109 -17.96 -13.97 1.21
C ARG A 109 -18.88 -12.86 0.68
N GLY A 110 -18.79 -12.58 -0.61
CA GLY A 110 -19.47 -11.49 -1.30
C GLY A 110 -19.00 -10.09 -0.90
N ALA A 111 -17.92 -9.97 -0.12
CA ALA A 111 -17.40 -8.68 0.32
C ALA A 111 -16.14 -8.27 -0.44
N ARG A 112 -15.99 -6.95 -0.60
CA ARG A 112 -14.87 -6.31 -1.30
C ARG A 112 -13.92 -5.67 -0.30
N TYR A 113 -12.64 -5.69 -0.64
CA TYR A 113 -11.56 -5.24 0.23
C TYR A 113 -10.49 -4.51 -0.57
N GLU A 114 -9.72 -3.67 0.12
CA GLU A 114 -8.49 -3.06 -0.39
C GLU A 114 -7.34 -3.38 0.56
N LEU A 115 -6.32 -4.08 0.05
CA LEU A 115 -5.04 -4.25 0.74
C LEU A 115 -4.11 -3.16 0.26
N ARG A 116 -3.58 -2.39 1.21
CA ARG A 116 -2.60 -1.32 0.99
C ARG A 116 -1.29 -1.63 1.69
N LEU A 117 -0.22 -1.35 0.97
CA LEU A 117 1.14 -1.29 1.44
C LEU A 117 1.58 0.16 1.36
N ASP A 118 2.01 0.72 2.48
CA ASP A 118 2.40 2.11 2.55
C ASP A 118 3.38 2.36 3.70
N ARG A 119 3.68 3.63 3.94
CA ARG A 119 4.66 4.07 4.93
C ARG A 119 4.00 4.51 6.23
N ALA A 120 4.60 4.10 7.34
CA ALA A 120 4.42 4.75 8.62
C ALA A 120 5.10 6.12 8.63
N GLU A 121 4.50 7.05 9.39
CA GLU A 121 5.09 8.36 9.64
C GLU A 121 6.51 8.22 10.19
N ASN A 122 7.44 9.04 9.68
CA ASN A 122 8.86 9.06 10.07
C ASN A 122 9.67 7.81 9.71
N THR A 123 9.22 7.00 8.76
CA THR A 123 10.05 5.91 8.20
C THR A 123 10.76 6.37 6.92
N PRO A 124 12.00 5.89 6.66
CA PRO A 124 12.75 6.24 5.46
C PRO A 124 12.26 5.51 4.20
N VAL A 125 11.29 4.59 4.34
CA VAL A 125 10.73 3.84 3.22
C VAL A 125 9.72 4.69 2.45
N THR A 126 9.76 4.54 1.13
CA THR A 126 8.97 5.35 0.19
C THR A 126 8.05 4.51 -0.69
N GLY A 127 8.01 3.20 -0.48
CA GLY A 127 7.23 2.32 -1.32
C GLY A 127 5.75 2.28 -0.92
N GLU A 128 4.90 2.33 -1.94
CA GLU A 128 3.45 2.31 -1.80
C GLU A 128 2.84 1.43 -2.89
N GLY A 129 1.78 0.70 -2.56
CA GLY A 129 1.08 -0.17 -3.49
C GLY A 129 -0.27 -0.61 -2.93
N ALA A 130 -1.24 -0.88 -3.79
CA ALA A 130 -2.53 -1.38 -3.33
C ALA A 130 -3.20 -2.31 -4.35
N VAL A 131 -4.04 -3.20 -3.83
CA VAL A 131 -4.86 -4.10 -4.63
C VAL A 131 -6.27 -4.15 -4.05
N ARG A 132 -7.26 -4.03 -4.94
CA ARG A 132 -8.66 -4.31 -4.60
C ARG A 132 -8.99 -5.73 -4.98
N PHE A 133 -9.63 -6.44 -4.06
CA PHE A 133 -10.02 -7.82 -4.25
C PHE A 133 -11.42 -8.07 -3.70
N GLU A 134 -12.06 -9.12 -4.20
CA GLU A 134 -13.34 -9.63 -3.74
C GLU A 134 -13.16 -11.05 -3.22
N VAL A 135 -13.96 -11.41 -2.21
CA VAL A 135 -14.13 -12.79 -1.79
C VAL A 135 -15.42 -13.27 -2.43
N ASP A 136 -15.36 -14.23 -3.36
CA ASP A 136 -16.57 -14.77 -3.99
C ASP A 136 -17.40 -15.65 -3.03
N ASP A 137 -18.52 -16.17 -3.51
CA ASP A 137 -19.44 -16.98 -2.72
C ASP A 137 -18.83 -18.33 -2.28
N GLU A 138 -17.81 -18.80 -2.99
CA GLU A 138 -17.02 -19.98 -2.64
C GLU A 138 -15.93 -19.67 -1.59
N GLY A 139 -15.62 -18.39 -1.36
CA GLY A 139 -14.57 -17.95 -0.44
C GLY A 139 -13.20 -17.74 -1.10
N LYS A 140 -13.15 -17.74 -2.42
CA LYS A 140 -11.93 -17.53 -3.20
C LYS A 140 -11.70 -16.04 -3.43
N ILE A 141 -10.43 -15.66 -3.49
CA ILE A 141 -10.00 -14.30 -3.76
C ILE A 141 -9.95 -14.07 -5.26
N THR A 142 -10.67 -13.05 -5.72
CA THR A 142 -10.57 -12.55 -7.09
C THR A 142 -10.03 -11.13 -7.07
N GLN A 143 -8.95 -10.89 -7.82
CA GLN A 143 -8.43 -9.54 -7.97
C GLN A 143 -9.36 -8.73 -8.88
N ILE A 144 -9.72 -7.54 -8.42
CA ILE A 144 -10.57 -6.61 -9.16
C ILE A 144 -9.72 -5.58 -9.89
N GLU A 145 -8.75 -5.00 -9.19
CA GLU A 145 -8.00 -3.84 -9.68
C GLU A 145 -6.65 -3.74 -8.97
N SER A 146 -5.57 -3.56 -9.74
CA SER A 146 -4.31 -3.04 -9.20
C SER A 146 -4.42 -1.52 -9.16
N LEU A 147 -4.20 -0.93 -8.00
CA LEU A 147 -4.17 0.53 -7.88
C LEU A 147 -2.73 1.00 -8.08
N GLU A 148 -2.50 1.75 -9.15
CA GLU A 148 -1.22 2.42 -9.37
C GLU A 148 -1.04 3.51 -8.30
N SER A 149 0.14 3.57 -7.70
CA SER A 149 0.53 4.62 -6.76
C SER A 149 0.54 5.96 -7.50
N GLN A 150 -0.38 6.86 -7.18
CA GLN A 150 -0.43 8.23 -7.73
C GLN A 150 0.57 9.16 -7.04
#